data_AF-A0A6H2A4T3-F1
#
_entry.id   AF-A0A6H2A4T3-F1
#
_cell.length_a   1.000
_cell.length_b   1.000
_cell.length_c   1.000
_cell.angle_alpha   90.00
_cell.angle_beta   90.00
_cell.angle_gamma   90.00
#
_symmetry.space_group_name_H-M   'P 1'
#
loop_
_entity.id
_entity.type
_entity.pdbx_description
1 polymer ?
#
loop_
_entity_poly.entity_id
_entity_poly.type
_entity_poly.pdbx_seq_one_letter_code
_entity_poly.pdbx_strand_id
1 'polypeptide(L)' 'MSAITLYIKEIKTRKRLRRQYALQNLREYMRSVKEEDIAKEIMRMTDINDIKILWEAGLTQILQKAASTRIEELIKRRSE' A
#
# COMPACT_ATOMS: atom_id res chain seq x y z
N MET A 1 11.48 -3.82 8.89
CA MET A 1 10.65 -4.11 7.71
C MET A 1 9.25 -4.44 8.23
N SER A 2 8.20 -3.70 7.84
CA SER A 2 6.85 -3.89 8.38
C SER A 2 6.10 -5.02 7.66
N ALA A 3 5.03 -5.53 8.29
CA ALA A 3 4.19 -6.58 7.70
C ALA A 3 3.59 -6.15 6.35
N ILE A 4 3.15 -4.89 6.23
CA ILE A 4 2.69 -4.31 4.96
C ILE A 4 3.77 -4.40 3.86
N THR A 5 5.04 -4.09 4.19
CA THR A 5 6.13 -4.18 3.22
C THR A 5 6.35 -5.62 2.76
N LEU A 6 6.19 -6.60 3.64
CA LEU A 6 6.32 -8.03 3.29
C LEU A 6 5.24 -8.45 2.29
N TYR A 7 3.98 -8.10 2.54
CA TYR A 7 2.88 -8.39 1.62
C TYR A 7 3.09 -7.71 0.25
N ILE A 8 3.49 -6.45 0.24
CA ILE A 8 3.76 -5.72 -1.00
C ILE A 8 4.92 -6.36 -1.79
N LYS A 9 6.00 -6.73 -1.11
CA LYS A 9 7.13 -7.43 -1.73
C LYS A 9 6.69 -8.76 -2.33
N GLU A 10 5.84 -9.51 -1.63
CA GLU A 10 5.26 -10.73 -2.20
C GLU A 10 4.48 -10.41 -3.48
N ILE A 11 3.53 -9.48 -3.43
CA ILE A 11 2.69 -9.10 -4.59
C ILE A 11 3.54 -8.72 -5.81
N LYS A 12 4.61 -7.94 -5.61
CA LYS A 12 5.55 -7.55 -6.68
C LYS A 12 6.21 -8.75 -7.37
N THR A 13 6.42 -9.85 -6.65
CA THR A 13 7.08 -11.06 -7.19
C THR A 13 6.11 -12.08 -7.79
N ARG A 14 4.81 -11.99 -7.48
CA ARG A 14 3.78 -12.94 -7.97
C ARG A 14 3.16 -12.46 -9.28
N LYS A 15 2.72 -13.40 -10.11
CA LYS A 15 1.98 -13.15 -11.37
C LYS A 15 0.64 -13.86 -11.37
N ARG A 16 -0.31 -13.36 -12.18
CA ARG A 16 -1.62 -13.98 -12.44
C ARG A 16 -2.38 -14.31 -11.14
N LEU A 17 -2.94 -15.52 -11.04
CA LEU A 17 -3.72 -16.00 -9.90
C LEU A 17 -2.99 -15.85 -8.57
N ARG A 18 -1.69 -16.18 -8.50
CA ARG A 18 -0.90 -16.03 -7.26
C ARG A 18 -0.81 -14.59 -6.78
N ARG A 19 -0.83 -13.62 -7.70
CA ARG A 19 -0.86 -12.19 -7.36
C ARG A 19 -2.22 -11.80 -6.78
N GLN A 20 -3.31 -12.34 -7.32
CA GLN A 20 -4.66 -12.08 -6.79
C GLN A 20 -4.81 -12.63 -5.36
N TYR A 21 -4.30 -13.83 -5.08
CA TYR A 21 -4.28 -14.35 -3.71
C TYR A 21 -3.43 -13.48 -2.76
N ALA A 22 -2.25 -13.02 -3.20
CA ALA A 22 -1.42 -12.14 -2.39
C ALA A 22 -2.11 -10.77 -2.11
N LEU A 23 -2.82 -10.22 -3.09
CA LEU A 23 -3.65 -9.01 -2.90
C LEU A 23 -4.79 -9.24 -1.90
N GLN A 24 -5.45 -10.39 -1.98
CA GLN A 24 -6.52 -10.74 -1.04
C GLN A 24 -5.99 -10.88 0.39
N ASN A 25 -4.83 -11.50 0.57
CA ASN A 25 -4.18 -11.59 1.89
C ASN A 25 -3.79 -10.21 2.44
N LEU A 26 -3.29 -9.31 1.59
CA LEU A 26 -3.00 -7.93 1.97
C LEU A 26 -4.30 -7.20 2.38
N ARG A 27 -5.40 -7.38 1.65
CA ARG A 27 -6.70 -6.83 2.00
C ARG A 27 -7.19 -7.31 3.35
N GLU A 28 -7.06 -8.61 3.63
CA GLU A 28 -7.46 -9.21 4.91
C GLU A 28 -6.59 -8.69 6.06
N TYR A 29 -5.27 -8.59 5.84
CA TYR A 29 -4.38 -7.94 6.80
C TYR A 29 -4.81 -6.50 7.09
N MET A 30 -5.05 -5.68 6.05
CA MET A 30 -5.48 -4.29 6.25
C MET A 30 -6.81 -4.17 7.01
N ARG A 31 -7.68 -5.19 6.97
CA ARG A 31 -8.92 -5.23 7.77
C ARG A 31 -8.69 -5.67 9.22
N SER A 32 -7.60 -6.37 9.52
CA SER A 32 -7.30 -6.87 10.87
C SER A 32 -6.43 -5.92 11.69
N VAL A 33 -5.82 -4.92 11.07
CA VAL A 33 -5.08 -3.84 11.73
C VAL A 33 -5.84 -2.52 11.74
N LYS A 34 -5.49 -1.66 12.70
CA LYS A 34 -6.06 -0.32 12.82
C LYS A 34 -5.67 0.56 11.64
N GLU A 35 -6.60 1.37 11.16
CA GLU A 35 -6.38 2.26 10.01
C GLU A 35 -5.25 3.27 10.28
N GLU A 36 -5.11 3.76 11.51
CA GLU A 36 -4.06 4.73 11.86
C GLU A 36 -2.65 4.15 11.67
N ASP A 37 -2.48 2.86 11.94
CA ASP A 37 -1.18 2.19 11.78
C ASP A 37 -0.86 2.00 10.29
N ILE A 38 -1.86 1.66 9.47
CA ILE A 38 -1.70 1.58 8.01
C ILE A 38 -1.40 2.97 7.43
N ALA A 39 -2.09 4.01 7.88
CA ALA A 39 -1.87 5.38 7.42
C ALA A 39 -0.44 5.85 7.73
N LYS A 40 0.09 5.56 8.94
CA LYS A 40 1.49 5.85 9.29
C LYS A 40 2.47 5.12 8.37
N GLU A 41 2.19 3.86 8.04
CA GLU A 41 3.04 3.08 7.13
C GLU A 41 2.99 3.65 5.71
N ILE A 42 1.82 4.04 5.20
CA ILE A 42 1.66 4.72 3.90
C ILE A 42 2.55 5.97 3.84
N MET A 43 2.49 6.83 4.86
CA MET A 43 3.27 8.07 4.89
C MET A 43 4.79 7.84 4.90
N ARG A 44 5.24 6.66 5.33
CA ARG A 44 6.66 6.26 5.30
C ARG A 44 7.11 5.67 3.96
N MET A 45 6.19 5.27 3.09
CA MET A 45 6.53 4.67 1.80
C MET A 45 7.24 5.66 0.88
N THR A 46 8.23 5.19 0.14
CA THR A 46 9.02 6.00 -0.79
C THR A 46 8.77 5.64 -2.27
N ASP A 47 8.23 4.45 -2.54
CA ASP A 47 7.90 3.99 -3.89
C ASP A 47 6.40 4.15 -4.16
N ILE A 48 6.05 4.92 -5.19
CA ILE A 48 4.67 5.12 -5.62
C ILE A 48 4.00 3.78 -5.99
N ASN A 49 4.76 2.81 -6.50
CA ASN A 49 4.21 1.49 -6.85
C ASN A 49 3.77 0.70 -5.62
N ASP A 50 4.42 0.88 -4.46
CA ASP A 50 3.98 0.26 -3.21
C ASP A 50 2.60 0.80 -2.80
N ILE A 51 2.41 2.12 -2.93
CA ILE A 51 1.14 2.78 -2.62
C ILE A 51 0.04 2.34 -3.60
N LYS A 52 0.36 2.19 -4.89
CA LYS A 52 -0.58 1.66 -5.89
C LYS A 52 -1.05 0.24 -5.57
N ILE A 53 -0.16 -0.62 -5.07
CA ILE A 53 -0.52 -1.99 -4.65
C ILE A 53 -1.52 -1.97 -3.49
N LEU A 54 -1.34 -1.06 -2.52
CA LEU A 54 -2.34 -0.88 -1.46
C LEU A 54 -3.70 -0.48 -2.04
N TRP A 55 -3.71 0.39 -3.05
CA TRP A 55 -4.93 0.81 -3.73
C TRP A 55 -5.64 -0.36 -4.41
N GLU A 56 -4.90 -1.22 -5.11
CA GLU A 56 -5.42 -2.46 -5.71
C GLU A 56 -5.97 -3.44 -4.67
N ALA A 57 -5.35 -3.49 -3.49
CA ALA A 57 -5.84 -4.30 -2.38
C ALA A 57 -7.14 -3.74 -1.76
N GLY A 58 -7.56 -2.53 -2.12
CA GLY A 58 -8.85 -1.95 -1.71
C GLY A 58 -8.76 -1.16 -0.43
N LEU A 59 -8.14 0.03 -0.50
CA LEU A 59 -8.08 0.99 0.60
C LEU A 59 -9.48 1.51 0.97
N THR A 60 -9.72 1.65 2.28
CA THR A 60 -10.88 2.41 2.80
C THR A 60 -10.76 3.89 2.46
N GLN A 61 -11.85 4.65 2.52
CA GLN A 61 -11.86 6.08 2.17
C GLN A 61 -10.83 6.89 2.98
N ILE A 62 -10.65 6.55 4.26
CA ILE A 62 -9.67 7.20 5.14
C ILE A 62 -8.25 6.94 4.64
N LEU A 63 -7.93 5.68 4.32
CA LEU A 63 -6.61 5.30 3.82
C LEU A 63 -6.33 5.81 2.40
N GLN A 64 -7.36 5.98 1.57
CA GLN A 64 -7.23 6.60 0.26
C GLN A 64 -6.73 8.05 0.37
N LYS A 65 -7.21 8.82 1.36
CA LYS A 65 -6.70 10.18 1.59
C LYS A 65 -5.21 10.18 1.92
N ALA A 66 -4.79 9.32 2.84
CA ALA A 66 -3.36 9.18 3.20
C ALA A 66 -2.51 8.77 1.98
N ALA A 67 -2.99 7.83 1.17
CA ALA A 67 -2.32 7.39 -0.04
C ALA A 67 -2.18 8.51 -1.08
N SER A 68 -3.24 9.27 -1.34
CA SER A 68 -3.22 10.40 -2.28
C SER A 68 -2.24 11.50 -1.84
N THR A 69 -2.32 11.92 -0.57
CA THR A 69 -1.39 12.92 0.00
C THR A 69 0.06 12.46 -0.17
N ARG A 70 0.35 11.20 0.13
CA ARG A 70 1.72 10.69 -0.01
C ARG A 70 2.18 10.63 -1.47
N ILE A 71 1.32 10.23 -2.39
CA ILE A 71 1.64 10.24 -3.83
C ILE A 71 1.97 11.66 -4.30
N GLU A 72 1.18 12.65 -3.90
CA GLU A 72 1.43 14.06 -4.24
C GLU A 72 2.79 14.54 -3.71
N GLU A 73 3.15 14.21 -2.47
CA GLU A 73 4.47 14.52 -1.91
C GLU A 73 5.61 13.89 -2.71
N LEU A 74 5.47 12.62 -3.10
CA LEU A 74 6.49 11.90 -3.86
C LEU A 74 6.63 12.44 -5.28
N ILE A 75 5.54 12.88 -5.91
CA ILE A 75 5.57 13.52 -7.23
C ILE A 75 6.25 14.89 -7.14
N LYS A 76 5.87 15.73 -6.16
CA LYS A 76 6.48 17.07 -5.98
C LYS A 76 7.99 16.99 -5.80
N ARG A 77 8.48 16.11 -4.92
CA ARG A 77 9.91 15.89 -4.69
C ARG A 77 10.71 15.42 -5.92
N ARG A 78 10.04 14.87 -6.93
CA ARG A 78 10.69 14.43 -8.17
C ARG A 78 10.81 15.56 -9.20
N SER A 79 9.96 16.58 -9.07
CA SER A 79 9.94 17.75 -9.96
C SER A 79 10.83 18.90 -9.47
N GLU A 80 11.31 18.81 -8.23
CA GLU A 80 12.31 19.69 -7.60
C GLU A 80 13.71 19.09 -7.72
#